data_AF-A0A2S9X1B1-F1
#
_entry.id   AF-A0A2S9X1B1-F1
#
_cell.length_a   1.000
_cell.length_b   1.000
_cell.length_c   1.000
_cell.angle_alpha   90.00
_cell.angle_beta   90.00
_cell.angle_gamma   90.00
#
_symmetry.space_group_name_H-M   'P 1'
#
loop_
_entity.id
_entity.type
_entity.pdbx_description
1 polymer ?
#
loop_
_entity_poly.entity_id
_entity_poly.type
_entity_poly.pdbx_seq_one_letter_code
_entity_poly.pdbx_strand_id
1 'polypeptide(L)'
;MQLLESLFKLKEHGTTVRTEVIAGFTTFLTMAYIVLVNPLILSSTGMDLNAVFVATCLAAALGTAIMGLVANYPIALAPGMGLNAYFTFSVVKGMGLSWETALGAVFISGIVFLAVSLFKVREAIVNAIPQSLKFAISAGVGMFLAIIALKNAGVIAPHPETYLTLGDIHKPTTLLAIFGFFLIVALEYRKVPGSIIIGILTVTALSIAFGLSPFKGIVAPVPSMEPTFMKMDIAGALQAGLIGVIFVFFFVDLFDTTGTLVGVSHRAGLLDKDGRLPRLKRALMADSIAITAGAVMGTSSTTAYVESAAGTAVGGRTGLTAVVVALLFLAALWLSPLAATVPAYATAPALCYVAVLMARGLAEIEWNDLTESAPAVMTALAMPFTFSIADGIAFGFISYAVIKILAGRFADLKPAVLVIAALWVFKLAFFH
;
A
#
# COMPACT_ATOMS: atom_id res chain seq x y z
N MET A 1 -22.52 -26.84 -1.12
CA MET A 1 -22.81 -26.25 0.21
C MET A 1 -21.94 -26.85 1.32
N GLN A 2 -21.82 -28.19 1.42
CA GLN A 2 -20.95 -28.83 2.43
C GLN A 2 -19.46 -28.44 2.32
N LEU A 3 -18.92 -28.29 1.11
CA LEU A 3 -17.52 -27.88 0.89
C LEU A 3 -17.24 -26.41 1.27
N LEU A 4 -18.21 -25.50 1.05
CA LEU A 4 -18.09 -24.11 1.51
C LEU A 4 -18.18 -24.02 3.03
N GLU A 5 -19.04 -24.83 3.64
CA GLU A 5 -19.15 -24.90 5.10
C GLU A 5 -17.90 -25.50 5.74
N SER A 6 -17.30 -26.55 5.15
CA SER A 6 -16.09 -27.16 5.70
C SER A 6 -14.85 -26.27 5.58
N LEU A 7 -14.73 -25.51 4.49
CA LEU A 7 -13.59 -24.62 4.24
C LEU A 7 -13.72 -23.27 4.96
N PHE A 8 -14.87 -22.59 4.81
CA PHE A 8 -15.05 -21.22 5.29
C PHE A 8 -15.80 -21.12 6.62
N LYS A 9 -16.48 -22.19 7.05
CA LYS A 9 -17.22 -22.24 8.32
C LYS A 9 -18.24 -21.11 8.45
N LEU A 10 -19.06 -20.91 7.40
CA LEU A 10 -19.97 -19.77 7.28
C LEU A 10 -20.95 -19.66 8.47
N LYS A 11 -21.46 -20.79 8.98
CA LYS A 11 -22.35 -20.78 10.16
C LYS A 11 -21.63 -20.39 11.45
N GLU A 12 -20.39 -20.86 11.64
CA GLU A 12 -19.55 -20.51 12.80
C GLU A 12 -19.24 -19.00 12.81
N HIS A 13 -19.10 -18.42 11.62
CA HIS A 13 -18.84 -16.99 11.44
C HIS A 13 -20.11 -16.13 11.30
N GLY A 14 -21.30 -16.70 11.46
CA GLY A 14 -22.58 -15.98 11.44
C GLY A 14 -22.89 -15.27 10.11
N THR A 15 -22.42 -15.82 8.98
CA THR A 15 -22.55 -15.21 7.63
C THR A 15 -23.27 -16.13 6.65
N THR A 16 -23.58 -15.62 5.46
CA THR A 16 -24.20 -16.37 4.36
C THR A 16 -23.40 -16.18 3.07
N VAL A 17 -23.52 -17.12 2.12
CA VAL A 17 -22.89 -16.99 0.79
C VAL A 17 -23.28 -15.66 0.12
N ARG A 18 -24.54 -15.24 0.23
CA ARG A 18 -25.03 -13.97 -0.32
C ARG A 18 -24.29 -12.78 0.30
N THR A 19 -24.16 -12.77 1.63
CA THR A 19 -23.44 -11.71 2.36
C THR A 19 -21.98 -11.65 1.94
N GLU A 20 -21.29 -12.80 1.86
CA GLU A 20 -19.89 -12.87 1.45
C GLU A 20 -19.67 -12.41 0.01
N VAL A 21 -20.59 -12.74 -0.91
CA VAL A 21 -20.53 -12.26 -2.30
C VAL A 21 -20.70 -10.75 -2.36
N ILE A 22 -21.70 -10.19 -1.68
CA ILE A 22 -21.91 -8.73 -1.63
C ILE A 22 -20.71 -8.02 -0.99
N ALA A 23 -20.17 -8.59 0.10
CA ALA A 23 -18.97 -8.09 0.74
C ALA A 23 -17.77 -8.11 -0.21
N GLY A 24 -17.61 -9.19 -0.99
CA GLY A 24 -16.54 -9.30 -1.98
C GLY A 24 -16.65 -8.26 -3.09
N PHE A 25 -17.84 -8.05 -3.66
CA PHE A 25 -18.08 -6.96 -4.61
C PHE A 25 -17.81 -5.59 -3.98
N THR A 26 -18.23 -5.37 -2.75
CA THR A 26 -18.02 -4.10 -2.04
C THR A 26 -16.53 -3.82 -1.83
N THR A 27 -15.77 -4.80 -1.32
CA THR A 27 -14.32 -4.71 -1.16
C THR A 27 -13.63 -4.46 -2.50
N PHE A 28 -13.99 -5.23 -3.54
CA PHE A 28 -13.41 -5.04 -4.87
C PHE A 28 -13.66 -3.64 -5.39
N LEU A 29 -14.89 -3.13 -5.34
CA LEU A 29 -15.22 -1.77 -5.81
C LEU A 29 -14.43 -0.69 -5.07
N THR A 30 -14.19 -0.85 -3.77
CA THR A 30 -13.41 0.12 -2.98
C THR A 30 -11.92 0.10 -3.29
N MET A 31 -11.38 -1.03 -3.73
CA MET A 31 -9.94 -1.16 -4.07
C MET A 31 -9.64 -1.23 -5.57
N ALA A 32 -10.66 -1.31 -6.44
CA ALA A 32 -10.51 -1.51 -7.89
C ALA A 32 -9.68 -0.42 -8.56
N TYR A 33 -9.54 0.75 -7.93
CA TYR A 33 -8.65 1.80 -8.38
C TYR A 33 -7.20 1.31 -8.55
N ILE A 34 -6.75 0.30 -7.79
CA ILE A 34 -5.36 -0.20 -7.90
C ILE A 34 -5.03 -0.74 -9.29
N VAL A 35 -6.04 -1.29 -9.99
CA VAL A 35 -5.93 -1.78 -11.36
C VAL A 35 -5.51 -0.67 -12.33
N LEU A 36 -5.82 0.59 -12.00
CA LEU A 36 -5.47 1.77 -12.79
C LEU A 36 -4.24 2.48 -12.23
N VAL A 37 -4.17 2.63 -10.92
CA VAL A 37 -3.16 3.45 -10.25
C VAL A 37 -1.79 2.79 -10.25
N ASN A 38 -1.71 1.49 -9.94
CA ASN A 38 -0.42 0.80 -9.86
C ASN A 38 0.31 0.76 -11.21
N PRO A 39 -0.33 0.40 -12.33
CA PRO A 39 0.34 0.39 -13.63
C PRO A 39 0.85 1.77 -14.03
N LEU A 40 0.10 2.85 -13.77
CA LEU A 40 0.53 4.22 -14.09
C LEU A 40 1.73 4.67 -13.26
N ILE A 41 1.82 4.26 -11.99
CA ILE A 41 2.97 4.57 -11.13
C ILE A 41 4.21 3.81 -11.62
N LEU A 42 4.09 2.49 -11.79
CA LEU A 42 5.19 1.63 -12.21
C LEU A 42 5.65 1.92 -13.65
N SER A 43 4.74 2.18 -14.60
CA SER A 43 5.14 2.51 -15.98
C SER A 43 5.96 3.78 -16.07
N SER A 44 5.89 4.66 -15.07
CA SER A 44 6.71 5.86 -15.01
C SER A 44 8.21 5.58 -14.80
N THR A 45 8.60 4.34 -14.50
CA THR A 45 10.00 3.86 -14.45
C THR A 45 10.47 3.26 -15.77
N GLY A 46 9.62 3.18 -16.80
CA GLY A 46 9.92 2.53 -18.07
C GLY A 46 9.37 1.10 -18.19
N MET A 47 8.69 0.59 -17.17
CA MET A 47 7.97 -0.69 -17.26
C MET A 47 6.81 -0.62 -18.27
N ASP A 48 6.53 -1.72 -18.97
CA ASP A 48 5.39 -1.78 -19.88
C ASP A 48 4.06 -1.67 -19.12
N LEU A 49 3.23 -0.69 -19.48
CA LEU A 49 1.97 -0.40 -18.81
C LEU A 49 1.01 -1.60 -18.81
N ASN A 50 0.91 -2.31 -19.94
CA ASN A 50 -0.04 -3.40 -20.10
C ASN A 50 0.42 -4.66 -19.34
N ALA A 51 1.71 -4.95 -19.38
CA ALA A 51 2.30 -6.06 -18.64
C ALA A 51 2.17 -5.83 -17.11
N VAL A 52 2.42 -4.62 -16.62
CA VAL A 52 2.21 -4.28 -15.20
C VAL A 52 0.74 -4.34 -14.82
N PHE A 53 -0.18 -3.92 -15.69
CA PHE A 53 -1.62 -4.09 -15.47
C PHE A 53 -1.99 -5.55 -15.24
N VAL A 54 -1.52 -6.45 -16.12
CA VAL A 54 -1.75 -7.89 -15.99
C VAL A 54 -1.11 -8.42 -14.70
N ALA A 55 0.15 -8.06 -14.42
CA ALA A 55 0.85 -8.44 -13.20
C ALA A 55 0.12 -7.98 -11.93
N THR A 56 -0.43 -6.76 -11.93
CA THR A 56 -1.22 -6.20 -10.82
C THR A 56 -2.46 -7.04 -10.54
N CYS A 57 -3.25 -7.33 -11.59
CA CYS A 57 -4.46 -8.12 -11.46
C CYS A 57 -4.19 -9.57 -11.04
N LEU A 58 -3.16 -10.20 -11.62
CA LEU A 58 -2.80 -11.58 -11.28
C LEU A 58 -2.20 -11.69 -9.87
N ALA A 59 -1.34 -10.76 -9.46
CA ALA A 59 -0.78 -10.72 -8.11
C ALA A 59 -1.86 -10.48 -7.06
N ALA A 60 -2.78 -9.54 -7.32
CA ALA A 60 -3.91 -9.28 -6.43
C ALA A 60 -4.84 -10.50 -6.34
N ALA A 61 -5.17 -11.12 -7.48
CA ALA A 61 -6.00 -12.32 -7.51
C ALA A 61 -5.36 -13.49 -6.74
N LEU A 62 -4.08 -13.77 -6.99
CA LEU A 62 -3.36 -14.85 -6.33
C LEU A 62 -3.24 -14.61 -4.83
N GLY A 63 -2.74 -13.45 -4.41
CA GLY A 63 -2.56 -13.12 -2.99
C GLY A 63 -3.88 -13.17 -2.24
N THR A 64 -4.92 -12.54 -2.81
CA THR A 64 -6.27 -12.55 -2.24
C THR A 64 -6.85 -13.96 -2.16
N ALA A 65 -6.66 -14.79 -3.19
CA ALA A 65 -7.13 -16.18 -3.17
C ALA A 65 -6.44 -16.99 -2.08
N ILE A 66 -5.12 -16.83 -1.89
CA ILE A 66 -4.37 -17.52 -0.83
C ILE A 66 -4.86 -17.06 0.54
N MET A 67 -5.09 -15.76 0.76
CA MET A 67 -5.66 -15.25 2.02
C MET A 67 -7.04 -15.83 2.30
N GLY A 68 -7.90 -15.90 1.27
CA GLY A 68 -9.22 -16.49 1.39
C GLY A 68 -9.18 -17.99 1.69
N LEU A 69 -8.42 -18.76 0.92
CA LEU A 69 -8.42 -20.22 0.99
C LEU A 69 -7.59 -20.79 2.15
N VAL A 70 -6.49 -20.13 2.51
CA VAL A 70 -5.54 -20.64 3.53
C VAL A 70 -5.78 -20.01 4.90
N ALA A 71 -5.95 -18.69 4.95
CA ALA A 71 -6.13 -17.97 6.22
C ALA A 71 -7.60 -17.85 6.64
N ASN A 72 -8.53 -18.00 5.69
CA ASN A 72 -9.97 -17.82 5.88
C ASN A 72 -10.29 -16.44 6.47
N TYR A 73 -9.77 -15.37 5.83
CA TYR A 73 -10.05 -13.99 6.20
C TYR A 73 -10.67 -13.19 5.05
N PRO A 74 -11.63 -12.29 5.33
CA PRO A 74 -12.30 -11.44 4.34
C PRO A 74 -11.43 -10.24 3.94
N ILE A 75 -10.13 -10.45 3.77
CA ILE A 75 -9.14 -9.40 3.55
C ILE A 75 -8.52 -9.62 2.18
N ALA A 76 -8.59 -8.61 1.33
CA ALA A 76 -7.99 -8.63 0.02
C ALA A 76 -6.53 -8.16 0.05
N LEU A 77 -5.75 -8.66 -0.89
CA LEU A 77 -4.36 -8.28 -1.12
C LEU A 77 -4.20 -7.75 -2.54
N ALA A 78 -3.42 -6.69 -2.67
CA ALA A 78 -3.04 -6.10 -3.95
C ALA A 78 -1.73 -5.31 -3.77
N PRO A 79 -1.08 -4.82 -4.83
CA PRO A 79 0.13 -3.99 -4.72
C PRO A 79 -0.07 -2.81 -3.77
N GLY A 80 0.75 -2.67 -2.73
CA GLY A 80 0.54 -1.64 -1.70
C GLY A 80 0.83 -0.24 -2.21
N MET A 81 -0.04 0.72 -1.87
CA MET A 81 0.11 2.10 -2.36
C MET A 81 1.38 2.78 -1.86
N GLY A 82 1.77 2.59 -0.59
CA GLY A 82 3.06 3.10 -0.10
C GLY A 82 4.27 2.44 -0.78
N LEU A 83 4.14 1.14 -1.04
CA LEU A 83 5.22 0.30 -1.57
C LEU A 83 5.47 0.54 -3.06
N ASN A 84 4.41 0.76 -3.85
CA ASN A 84 4.58 1.13 -5.26
C ASN A 84 5.19 2.53 -5.42
N ALA A 85 4.82 3.47 -4.54
CA ALA A 85 5.40 4.80 -4.52
C ALA A 85 6.88 4.75 -4.12
N TYR A 86 7.21 3.99 -3.06
CA TYR A 86 8.59 3.77 -2.66
C TYR A 86 9.42 3.15 -3.78
N PHE A 87 8.92 2.09 -4.41
CA PHE A 87 9.56 1.42 -5.56
C PHE A 87 9.87 2.41 -6.68
N THR A 88 8.85 3.15 -7.14
CA THR A 88 8.99 4.01 -8.31
C THR A 88 9.81 5.26 -8.03
N PHE A 89 9.49 5.96 -6.95
CA PHE A 89 9.94 7.32 -6.73
C PHE A 89 11.22 7.40 -5.89
N SER A 90 11.38 6.53 -4.90
CA SER A 90 12.58 6.52 -4.07
C SER A 90 13.65 5.59 -4.66
N VAL A 91 13.30 4.34 -4.99
CA VAL A 91 14.29 3.33 -5.43
C VAL A 91 14.70 3.56 -6.88
N VAL A 92 13.76 3.47 -7.82
CA VAL A 92 14.10 3.56 -9.25
C VAL A 92 14.50 4.99 -9.63
N LYS A 93 13.63 5.97 -9.36
CA LYS A 93 13.90 7.36 -9.76
C LYS A 93 14.87 8.09 -8.84
N GLY A 94 14.72 7.92 -7.53
CA GLY A 94 15.53 8.63 -6.54
C GLY A 94 16.97 8.15 -6.50
N MET A 95 17.19 6.83 -6.52
CA MET A 95 18.54 6.24 -6.49
C MET A 95 19.10 5.94 -7.89
N GLY A 96 18.32 6.14 -8.96
CA GLY A 96 18.76 5.89 -10.34
C GLY A 96 18.94 4.42 -10.70
N LEU A 97 18.26 3.52 -9.99
CA LEU A 97 18.36 2.07 -10.19
C LEU A 97 17.43 1.59 -11.30
N SER A 98 17.75 0.46 -11.93
CA SER A 98 16.83 -0.19 -12.85
C SER A 98 15.62 -0.75 -12.10
N TRP A 99 14.47 -0.82 -12.78
CA TRP A 99 13.25 -1.38 -12.17
C TRP A 99 13.38 -2.90 -11.98
N GLU A 100 14.20 -3.58 -12.78
CA GLU A 100 14.56 -4.99 -12.65
C GLU A 100 15.28 -5.26 -11.32
N THR A 101 16.27 -4.42 -10.99
CA THR A 101 17.01 -4.51 -9.73
C THR A 101 16.10 -4.17 -8.54
N ALA A 102 15.23 -3.17 -8.68
CA ALA A 102 14.22 -2.87 -7.66
C ALA A 102 13.25 -4.04 -7.44
N LEU A 103 12.80 -4.72 -8.50
CA LEU A 103 11.98 -5.95 -8.41
C LEU A 103 12.74 -7.08 -7.73
N GLY A 104 14.05 -7.21 -8.00
CA GLY A 104 14.93 -8.12 -7.27
C GLY A 104 14.91 -7.87 -5.77
N ALA A 105 14.94 -6.59 -5.35
CA ALA A 105 14.85 -6.23 -3.94
C ALA A 105 13.48 -6.57 -3.33
N VAL A 106 12.37 -6.35 -4.06
CA VAL A 106 11.03 -6.78 -3.63
C VAL A 106 10.95 -8.29 -3.49
N PHE A 107 11.51 -9.04 -4.44
CA PHE A 107 11.53 -10.50 -4.40
C PHE A 107 12.30 -11.02 -3.17
N ILE A 108 13.51 -10.49 -2.92
CA ILE A 108 14.30 -10.88 -1.74
C ILE A 108 13.58 -10.47 -0.45
N SER A 109 12.97 -9.27 -0.41
CA SER A 109 12.15 -8.85 0.73
C SER A 109 11.03 -9.86 1.01
N GLY A 110 10.31 -10.30 -0.02
CA GLY A 110 9.27 -11.32 0.10
C GLY A 110 9.78 -12.66 0.64
N ILE A 111 10.96 -13.11 0.19
CA ILE A 111 11.61 -14.33 0.70
C ILE A 111 12.03 -14.17 2.16
N VAL A 112 12.63 -13.03 2.52
CA VAL A 112 12.99 -12.71 3.92
C VAL A 112 11.74 -12.66 4.79
N PHE A 113 10.67 -12.04 4.30
CA PHE A 113 9.38 -11.95 4.98
C PHE A 113 8.74 -13.32 5.17
N LEU A 114 8.82 -14.20 4.16
CA LEU A 114 8.37 -15.58 4.25
C LEU A 114 9.18 -16.36 5.29
N ALA A 115 10.51 -16.25 5.26
CA ALA A 115 11.39 -16.90 6.23
C ALA A 115 11.07 -16.42 7.66
N VAL A 116 11.00 -15.11 7.88
CA VAL A 116 10.65 -14.52 9.17
C VAL A 116 9.22 -14.85 9.60
N SER A 117 8.29 -15.13 8.67
CA SER A 117 6.93 -15.59 8.99
C SER A 117 6.90 -17.07 9.42
N LEU A 118 7.88 -17.87 8.99
CA LEU A 118 8.03 -19.26 9.43
C LEU A 118 8.64 -19.36 10.83
N PHE A 119 9.63 -18.52 11.14
CA PHE A 119 10.27 -18.42 12.45
C PHE A 119 9.48 -17.48 13.39
N LYS A 120 9.32 -17.80 14.68
CA LYS A 120 8.53 -16.95 15.62
C LYS A 120 9.14 -15.56 15.92
N VAL A 121 10.19 -15.16 15.18
CA VAL A 121 10.95 -13.91 15.36
C VAL A 121 10.10 -12.67 15.04
N ARG A 122 9.10 -12.82 14.18
CA ARG A 122 8.21 -11.73 13.74
C ARG A 122 7.48 -11.00 14.88
N GLU A 123 6.88 -11.74 15.81
CA GLU A 123 6.14 -11.11 16.92
C GLU A 123 7.07 -10.24 17.76
N ALA A 124 8.32 -10.66 17.94
CA ALA A 124 9.31 -9.88 18.67
C ALA A 124 9.63 -8.56 17.96
N ILE A 125 9.78 -8.56 16.63
CA ILE A 125 10.06 -7.35 15.84
C ILE A 125 8.87 -6.38 15.90
N VAL A 126 7.64 -6.85 15.66
CA VAL A 126 6.45 -5.99 15.70
C VAL A 126 6.22 -5.45 17.11
N ASN A 127 6.35 -6.30 18.14
CA ASN A 127 6.16 -5.87 19.52
C ASN A 127 7.29 -4.97 20.01
N ALA A 128 8.48 -5.01 19.40
CA ALA A 128 9.59 -4.15 19.75
C ALA A 128 9.34 -2.67 19.42
N ILE A 129 8.47 -2.38 18.46
CA ILE A 129 8.37 -1.04 17.90
C ILE A 129 7.27 -0.23 18.61
N PRO A 130 7.58 1.00 19.03
CA PRO A 130 6.62 1.91 19.66
C PRO A 130 5.37 2.11 18.81
N GLN A 131 4.21 2.22 19.46
CA GLN A 131 2.94 2.44 18.75
C GLN A 131 2.93 3.78 18.02
N SER A 132 3.49 4.83 18.63
CA SER A 132 3.66 6.15 18.03
C SER A 132 4.37 6.08 16.67
N LEU A 133 5.50 5.36 16.59
CA LEU A 133 6.23 5.17 15.34
C LEU A 133 5.43 4.36 14.30
N LYS A 134 4.69 3.33 14.71
CA LYS A 134 3.84 2.56 13.77
C LYS A 134 2.77 3.45 13.12
N PHE A 135 2.07 4.24 13.93
CA PHE A 135 1.05 5.17 13.43
C PHE A 135 1.66 6.29 12.58
N ALA A 136 2.82 6.80 12.99
CA ALA A 136 3.55 7.83 12.26
C ALA A 136 4.06 7.36 10.90
N ILE A 137 4.55 6.12 10.79
CA ILE A 137 4.99 5.54 9.52
C ILE A 137 3.81 5.48 8.54
N SER A 138 2.65 4.98 8.99
CA SER A 138 1.44 4.95 8.16
C SER A 138 1.03 6.36 7.72
N ALA A 139 0.98 7.33 8.64
CA ALA A 139 0.65 8.71 8.30
C ALA A 139 1.66 9.36 7.35
N GLY A 140 2.96 9.13 7.56
CA GLY A 140 4.04 9.63 6.72
C GLY A 140 3.99 9.10 5.29
N VAL A 141 3.69 7.80 5.13
CA VAL A 141 3.45 7.20 3.81
C VAL A 141 2.24 7.86 3.14
N GLY A 142 1.17 8.12 3.89
CA GLY A 142 0.03 8.90 3.41
C GLY A 142 0.44 10.29 2.91
N MET A 143 1.22 11.04 3.68
CA MET A 143 1.72 12.37 3.27
C MET A 143 2.64 12.29 2.04
N PHE A 144 3.45 11.24 1.92
CA PHE A 144 4.28 10.99 0.75
C PHE A 144 3.42 10.73 -0.51
N LEU A 145 2.32 9.98 -0.39
CA LEU A 145 1.35 9.83 -1.47
C LEU A 145 0.67 11.15 -1.83
N ALA A 146 0.33 11.98 -0.83
CA ALA A 146 -0.27 13.28 -1.07
C ALA A 146 0.65 14.20 -1.89
N ILE A 147 1.95 14.29 -1.57
CA ILE A 147 2.86 15.15 -2.34
C ILE A 147 3.03 14.65 -3.79
N ILE A 148 3.07 13.32 -4.01
CA ILE A 148 3.08 12.73 -5.36
C ILE A 148 1.80 13.09 -6.12
N ALA A 149 0.64 12.96 -5.47
CA ALA A 149 -0.65 13.26 -6.05
C ALA A 149 -0.76 14.74 -6.46
N LEU A 150 -0.41 15.65 -5.56
CA LEU A 150 -0.43 17.09 -5.80
C LEU A 150 0.52 17.48 -6.94
N LYS A 151 1.70 16.85 -7.00
CA LYS A 151 2.67 17.03 -8.09
C LYS A 151 2.10 16.55 -9.43
N ASN A 152 1.54 15.34 -9.47
CA ASN A 152 0.96 14.76 -10.69
C ASN A 152 -0.28 15.52 -11.18
N ALA A 153 -1.05 16.11 -10.27
CA ALA A 153 -2.17 16.99 -10.59
C ALA A 153 -1.71 18.39 -11.06
N GLY A 154 -0.44 18.76 -10.88
CA GLY A 154 0.06 20.11 -11.17
C GLY A 154 -0.38 21.16 -10.15
N VAL A 155 -0.87 20.75 -8.98
CA VAL A 155 -1.26 21.66 -7.88
C VAL A 155 -0.02 22.27 -7.22
N ILE A 156 1.08 21.52 -7.17
CA ILE A 156 2.38 22.00 -6.67
C ILE A 156 3.44 21.93 -7.77
N ALA A 157 4.41 22.83 -7.69
CA ALA A 157 5.56 22.90 -8.59
C ALA A 157 6.85 23.09 -7.78
N PRO A 158 8.02 22.69 -8.32
CA PRO A 158 9.30 22.96 -7.66
C PRO A 158 9.62 24.46 -7.63
N HIS A 159 10.26 24.91 -6.56
CA HIS A 159 10.76 26.28 -6.43
C HIS A 159 12.20 26.28 -5.89
N PRO A 160 13.12 27.08 -6.45
CA PRO A 160 14.54 27.02 -6.07
C PRO A 160 14.81 27.41 -4.61
N GLU A 161 14.02 28.30 -4.02
CA GLU A 161 14.26 28.81 -2.65
C GLU A 161 13.44 28.10 -1.57
N THR A 162 12.25 27.61 -1.93
CA THR A 162 11.28 27.05 -0.98
C THR A 162 11.05 25.56 -1.18
N TYR A 163 11.76 24.95 -2.13
CA TYR A 163 11.56 23.60 -2.69
C TYR A 163 10.21 23.40 -3.38
N LEU A 164 9.12 23.95 -2.85
CA LEU A 164 7.75 23.83 -3.35
C LEU A 164 7.08 25.20 -3.47
N THR A 165 6.25 25.35 -4.50
CA THR A 165 5.34 26.49 -4.70
C THR A 165 4.02 26.01 -5.27
N LEU A 166 3.04 26.91 -5.37
CA LEU A 166 1.77 26.64 -6.04
C LEU A 166 2.02 26.46 -7.55
N GLY A 167 1.51 25.37 -8.11
CA GLY A 167 1.52 25.13 -9.54
C GLY A 167 0.48 25.97 -10.28
N ASP A 168 0.30 25.69 -11.58
CA ASP A 168 -0.66 26.42 -12.39
C ASP A 168 -2.09 25.86 -12.21
N ILE A 169 -2.82 26.43 -11.26
CA ILE A 169 -4.19 26.05 -10.93
C ILE A 169 -5.22 26.40 -12.01
N HIS A 170 -4.85 27.17 -13.03
CA HIS A 170 -5.76 27.51 -14.13
C HIS A 170 -5.80 26.43 -15.20
N LYS A 171 -4.87 25.47 -15.18
CA LYS A 171 -4.85 24.37 -16.14
C LYS A 171 -6.10 23.49 -15.99
N PRO A 172 -6.81 23.17 -17.09
CA PRO A 172 -7.98 22.30 -17.04
C PRO A 172 -7.70 20.94 -16.37
N THR A 173 -6.51 20.36 -16.59
CA THR A 173 -6.10 19.09 -15.97
C THR A 173 -6.00 19.17 -14.45
N THR A 174 -5.51 20.29 -13.93
CA THR A 174 -5.37 20.54 -12.48
C THR A 174 -6.73 20.77 -11.84
N LEU A 175 -7.60 21.55 -12.49
CA LEU A 175 -8.98 21.76 -12.04
C LEU A 175 -9.78 20.45 -12.02
N LEU A 176 -9.60 19.60 -13.03
CA LEU A 176 -10.22 18.28 -13.08
C LEU A 176 -9.75 17.38 -11.94
N ALA A 177 -8.47 17.40 -11.58
CA ALA A 177 -7.96 16.66 -10.44
C ALA A 177 -8.53 17.21 -9.11
N ILE A 178 -8.55 18.53 -8.92
CA ILE A 178 -9.15 19.15 -7.73
C ILE A 178 -10.64 18.77 -7.60
N PHE A 179 -11.40 18.87 -8.71
CA PHE A 179 -12.78 18.43 -8.78
C PHE A 179 -12.93 16.95 -8.42
N GLY A 180 -12.08 16.08 -8.97
CA GLY A 180 -12.07 14.66 -8.67
C GLY A 180 -11.90 14.37 -7.18
N PHE A 181 -11.03 15.11 -6.49
CA PHE A 181 -10.83 14.93 -5.05
C PHE A 181 -12.10 15.28 -4.27
N PHE A 182 -12.71 16.43 -4.56
CA PHE A 182 -13.97 16.82 -3.92
C PHE A 182 -15.11 15.84 -4.21
N LEU A 183 -15.17 15.31 -5.43
CA LEU A 183 -16.14 14.29 -5.82
C LEU A 183 -15.96 13.01 -4.99
N ILE A 184 -14.74 12.48 -4.90
CA ILE A 184 -14.44 11.26 -4.12
C ILE A 184 -14.84 11.47 -2.66
N VAL A 185 -14.43 12.58 -2.04
CA VAL A 185 -14.77 12.89 -0.64
C VAL A 185 -16.29 12.99 -0.45
N ALA A 186 -16.99 13.66 -1.37
CA ALA A 186 -18.45 13.79 -1.29
C ALA A 186 -19.19 12.46 -1.46
N LEU A 187 -18.68 11.56 -2.31
CA LEU A 187 -19.23 10.21 -2.51
C LEU A 187 -18.97 9.32 -1.29
N GLU A 188 -17.77 9.40 -0.72
CA GLU A 188 -17.37 8.70 0.51
C GLU A 188 -18.20 9.12 1.71
N TYR A 189 -18.40 10.43 1.90
CA TYR A 189 -19.30 10.93 2.94
C TYR A 189 -20.73 10.37 2.79
N ARG A 190 -21.20 10.21 1.55
CA ARG A 190 -22.50 9.59 1.23
C ARG A 190 -22.48 8.06 1.25
N LYS A 191 -21.36 7.44 1.60
CA LYS A 191 -21.16 5.97 1.67
C LYS A 191 -21.47 5.26 0.34
N VAL A 192 -21.13 5.90 -0.78
CA VAL A 192 -21.29 5.30 -2.12
C VAL A 192 -20.16 4.29 -2.35
N PRO A 193 -20.45 3.01 -2.59
CA PRO A 193 -19.42 2.00 -2.84
C PRO A 193 -18.68 2.30 -4.15
N GLY A 194 -17.35 2.22 -4.11
CA GLY A 194 -16.51 2.53 -5.27
C GLY A 194 -16.39 4.03 -5.58
N SER A 195 -16.60 4.89 -4.59
CA SER A 195 -16.35 6.34 -4.67
C SER A 195 -15.05 6.72 -5.41
N ILE A 196 -13.93 6.04 -5.12
CA ILE A 196 -12.60 6.30 -5.69
C ILE A 196 -12.61 5.98 -7.18
N ILE A 197 -13.09 4.80 -7.58
CA ILE A 197 -13.14 4.40 -8.98
C ILE A 197 -14.12 5.28 -9.77
N ILE A 198 -15.26 5.63 -9.19
CA ILE A 198 -16.22 6.58 -9.78
C ILE A 198 -15.55 7.95 -10.00
N GLY A 199 -14.78 8.44 -9.02
CA GLY A 199 -14.01 9.67 -9.15
C GLY A 199 -13.03 9.64 -10.32
N ILE A 200 -12.20 8.58 -10.40
CA ILE A 200 -11.23 8.39 -11.48
C ILE A 200 -11.92 8.34 -12.84
N LEU A 201 -12.98 7.54 -12.98
CA LEU A 201 -13.71 7.38 -14.24
C LEU A 201 -14.43 8.67 -14.65
N THR A 202 -14.97 9.43 -13.70
CA THR A 202 -15.63 10.72 -13.96
C THR A 202 -14.61 11.73 -14.48
N VAL A 203 -13.46 11.87 -13.81
CA VAL A 203 -12.40 12.77 -14.26
C VAL A 203 -11.85 12.35 -15.63
N THR A 204 -11.70 11.04 -15.87
CA THR A 204 -11.27 10.50 -17.16
C THR A 204 -12.29 10.80 -18.26
N ALA A 205 -13.58 10.62 -18.00
CA ALA A 205 -14.64 10.92 -18.96
C ALA A 205 -14.71 12.40 -19.31
N LEU A 206 -14.60 13.29 -18.31
CA LEU A 206 -14.55 14.74 -18.52
C LEU A 206 -13.30 15.15 -19.31
N SER A 207 -12.16 14.53 -19.01
CA SER A 207 -10.92 14.75 -19.76
C SER A 207 -11.07 14.41 -21.25
N ILE A 208 -11.69 13.27 -21.57
CA ILE A 208 -11.97 12.86 -22.95
C ILE A 208 -12.95 13.83 -23.60
N ALA A 209 -14.03 14.20 -22.89
CA ALA A 209 -15.05 15.12 -23.40
C ALA A 209 -14.48 16.51 -23.73
N PHE A 210 -13.49 16.97 -22.98
CA PHE A 210 -12.77 18.22 -23.24
C PHE A 210 -11.60 18.07 -24.23
N GLY A 211 -11.38 16.88 -24.80
CA GLY A 211 -10.31 16.62 -25.75
C GLY A 211 -8.90 16.62 -25.14
N LEU A 212 -8.80 16.49 -23.81
CA LEU A 212 -7.52 16.52 -23.08
C LEU A 212 -6.80 15.17 -23.07
N SER A 213 -7.50 14.07 -23.35
CA SER A 213 -6.91 12.72 -23.40
C SER A 213 -7.64 11.82 -24.39
N PRO A 214 -6.92 10.94 -25.10
CA PRO A 214 -7.52 10.04 -26.08
C PRO A 214 -8.22 8.86 -25.39
N PHE A 215 -9.38 8.47 -25.93
CA PHE A 215 -10.04 7.23 -25.55
C PHE A 215 -9.38 6.03 -26.25
N LYS A 216 -8.92 5.04 -25.49
CA LYS A 216 -8.21 3.85 -26.02
C LYS A 216 -9.03 2.56 -25.97
N GLY A 217 -10.31 2.63 -25.58
CA GLY A 217 -11.22 1.50 -25.52
C GLY A 217 -11.56 1.07 -24.08
N ILE A 218 -12.34 -0.01 -23.97
CA ILE A 218 -12.82 -0.54 -22.67
C ILE A 218 -12.39 -1.99 -22.47
N VAL A 219 -12.59 -2.83 -23.49
CA VAL A 219 -12.36 -4.28 -23.42
C VAL A 219 -11.41 -4.72 -24.53
N ALA A 220 -10.42 -5.53 -24.19
CA ALA A 220 -9.52 -6.17 -25.15
C ALA A 220 -9.08 -7.56 -24.64
N PRO A 221 -8.46 -8.38 -25.51
CA PRO A 221 -7.75 -9.58 -25.06
C PRO A 221 -6.71 -9.24 -23.98
N VAL A 222 -6.47 -10.20 -23.09
CA VAL A 222 -5.48 -10.05 -22.01
C VAL A 222 -4.10 -9.80 -22.62
N PRO A 223 -3.43 -8.68 -22.30
CA PRO A 223 -2.10 -8.39 -22.82
C PRO A 223 -1.05 -9.42 -22.39
N SER A 224 0.08 -9.47 -23.10
CA SER A 224 1.22 -10.30 -22.70
C SER A 224 1.90 -9.74 -21.46
N MET A 225 2.29 -10.63 -20.54
CA MET A 225 3.09 -10.30 -19.36
C MET A 225 4.61 -10.48 -19.62
N GLU A 226 5.01 -10.93 -20.81
CA GLU A 226 6.41 -11.16 -21.19
C GLU A 226 7.38 -10.00 -20.87
N PRO A 227 6.99 -8.71 -21.03
CA PRO A 227 7.91 -7.60 -20.74
C PRO A 227 8.36 -7.50 -19.29
N THR A 228 7.57 -7.97 -18.32
CA THR A 228 7.84 -7.82 -16.88
C THR A 228 8.01 -9.14 -16.15
N PHE A 229 7.51 -10.25 -16.71
CA PHE A 229 7.55 -11.56 -16.09
C PHE A 229 8.99 -12.05 -15.88
N MET A 230 9.32 -12.44 -14.64
CA MET A 230 10.63 -12.98 -14.24
C MET A 230 11.83 -12.08 -14.59
N LYS A 231 11.62 -10.77 -14.73
CA LYS A 231 12.70 -9.80 -15.01
C LYS A 231 13.45 -9.30 -13.77
N MET A 232 13.16 -9.88 -12.60
CA MET A 232 13.80 -9.50 -11.33
C MET A 232 15.31 -9.79 -11.34
N ASP A 233 16.12 -8.75 -11.13
CA ASP A 233 17.58 -8.86 -11.02
C ASP A 233 17.99 -9.04 -9.56
N ILE A 234 18.00 -10.30 -9.13
CA ILE A 234 18.36 -10.71 -7.76
C ILE A 234 19.85 -10.43 -7.47
N ALA A 235 20.72 -10.61 -8.46
CA ALA A 235 22.16 -10.41 -8.29
C ALA A 235 22.48 -8.93 -8.08
N GLY A 236 21.85 -8.04 -8.87
CA GLY A 236 21.89 -6.60 -8.64
C GLY A 236 21.42 -6.25 -7.23
N ALA A 237 20.27 -6.77 -6.81
CA ALA A 237 19.65 -6.47 -5.52
C ALA A 237 20.49 -6.89 -4.29
N LEU A 238 21.41 -7.84 -4.43
CA LEU A 238 22.28 -8.30 -3.33
C LEU A 238 23.55 -7.45 -3.12
N GLN A 239 23.80 -6.46 -3.98
CA GLN A 239 24.95 -5.56 -3.82
C GLN A 239 24.81 -4.69 -2.57
N ALA A 240 25.94 -4.32 -1.95
CA ALA A 240 26.02 -3.74 -0.60
C ALA A 240 25.30 -2.37 -0.39
N GLY A 241 24.76 -1.73 -1.43
CA GLY A 241 23.90 -0.55 -1.31
C GLY A 241 22.39 -0.84 -1.29
N LEU A 242 21.96 -2.03 -1.72
CA LEU A 242 20.55 -2.38 -1.89
C LEU A 242 19.97 -3.22 -0.76
N ILE A 243 20.82 -3.73 0.14
CA ILE A 243 20.38 -4.33 1.40
C ILE A 243 19.52 -3.34 2.19
N GLY A 244 19.86 -2.05 2.17
CA GLY A 244 19.04 -1.00 2.79
C GLY A 244 17.65 -0.88 2.13
N VAL A 245 17.56 -1.03 0.81
CA VAL A 245 16.28 -1.01 0.08
C VAL A 245 15.43 -2.21 0.43
N ILE A 246 16.02 -3.41 0.45
CA ILE A 246 15.36 -4.66 0.86
C ILE A 246 14.82 -4.51 2.30
N PHE A 247 15.65 -3.95 3.19
CA PHE A 247 15.28 -3.73 4.58
C PHE A 247 14.09 -2.76 4.71
N VAL A 248 14.05 -1.67 3.93
CA VAL A 248 12.93 -0.73 3.94
C VAL A 248 11.66 -1.37 3.41
N PHE A 249 11.72 -2.12 2.29
CA PHE A 249 10.57 -2.89 1.81
C PHE A 249 10.04 -3.82 2.91
N PHE A 250 10.93 -4.63 3.51
CA PHE A 250 10.57 -5.55 4.58
C PHE A 250 9.90 -4.84 5.77
N PHE A 251 10.43 -3.68 6.20
CA PHE A 251 9.86 -2.93 7.32
C PHE A 251 8.50 -2.32 6.98
N VAL A 252 8.38 -1.68 5.82
CA VAL A 252 7.11 -1.08 5.36
C VAL A 252 6.04 -2.17 5.18
N ASP A 253 6.37 -3.26 4.49
CA ASP A 253 5.50 -4.44 4.32
C ASP A 253 5.04 -4.98 5.68
N LEU A 254 5.98 -5.11 6.63
CA LEU A 254 5.66 -5.64 7.96
C LEU A 254 4.60 -4.81 8.67
N PHE A 255 4.67 -3.48 8.63
CA PHE A 255 3.68 -2.63 9.29
C PHE A 255 2.40 -2.48 8.50
N ASP A 256 2.46 -2.34 7.18
CA ASP A 256 1.27 -2.19 6.35
C ASP A 256 0.40 -3.43 6.46
N THR A 257 0.99 -4.62 6.30
CA THR A 257 0.27 -5.88 6.44
C THR A 257 -0.24 -6.08 7.86
N THR A 258 0.62 -5.90 8.88
CA THR A 258 0.21 -6.17 10.27
C THR A 258 -0.84 -5.17 10.74
N GLY A 259 -0.64 -3.88 10.48
CA GLY A 259 -1.56 -2.80 10.84
C GLY A 259 -2.91 -2.96 10.15
N THR A 260 -2.90 -3.29 8.85
CA THR A 260 -4.15 -3.50 8.10
C THR A 260 -4.89 -4.75 8.54
N LEU A 261 -4.19 -5.88 8.70
CA LEU A 261 -4.81 -7.12 9.19
C LEU A 261 -5.48 -6.89 10.55
N VAL A 262 -4.75 -6.30 11.51
CA VAL A 262 -5.31 -6.03 12.84
C VAL A 262 -6.43 -5.01 12.76
N GLY A 263 -6.26 -3.91 12.03
CA GLY A 263 -7.25 -2.83 11.93
C GLY A 263 -8.57 -3.27 11.28
N VAL A 264 -8.49 -3.99 10.16
CA VAL A 264 -9.68 -4.54 9.48
C VAL A 264 -10.32 -5.62 10.33
N SER A 265 -9.54 -6.54 10.90
CA SER A 265 -10.09 -7.60 11.75
C SER A 265 -10.72 -7.08 13.04
N HIS A 266 -10.17 -6.03 13.65
CA HIS A 266 -10.79 -5.35 14.79
C HIS A 266 -12.17 -4.83 14.42
N ARG A 267 -12.28 -4.07 13.31
CA ARG A 267 -13.57 -3.52 12.83
C ARG A 267 -14.57 -4.62 12.44
N ALA A 268 -14.07 -5.76 11.96
CA ALA A 268 -14.88 -6.90 11.59
C ALA A 268 -15.30 -7.79 12.78
N GLY A 269 -14.82 -7.51 14.00
CA GLY A 269 -15.07 -8.35 15.17
C GLY A 269 -14.41 -9.74 15.09
N LEU A 270 -13.26 -9.83 14.42
CA LEU A 270 -12.53 -11.08 14.16
C LEU A 270 -11.34 -11.32 15.10
N LEU A 271 -11.07 -10.38 16.01
CA LEU A 271 -10.06 -10.55 17.06
C LEU A 271 -10.61 -11.45 18.18
N ASP A 272 -9.70 -12.15 18.85
CA ASP A 272 -10.04 -12.90 20.06
C ASP A 272 -10.23 -11.98 21.28
N LYS A 273 -10.55 -12.60 22.42
CA LYS A 273 -10.81 -11.90 23.69
C LYS A 273 -9.62 -11.10 24.20
N ASP A 274 -8.40 -11.47 23.80
CA ASP A 274 -7.15 -10.80 24.17
C ASP A 274 -6.75 -9.73 23.14
N GLY A 275 -7.61 -9.46 22.16
CA GLY A 275 -7.36 -8.51 21.07
C GLY A 275 -6.34 -9.01 20.04
N ARG A 276 -6.04 -10.30 20.03
CA ARG A 276 -5.10 -10.90 19.07
C ARG A 276 -5.84 -11.42 17.85
N LEU A 277 -5.16 -11.44 16.71
CA LEU A 277 -5.72 -11.97 15.48
C LEU A 277 -5.50 -13.49 15.43
N PRO A 278 -6.55 -14.33 15.44
CA PRO A 278 -6.40 -15.76 15.26
C PRO A 278 -5.72 -16.07 13.92
N ARG A 279 -5.07 -17.22 13.74
CA ARG A 279 -4.50 -17.64 12.43
C ARG A 279 -3.57 -16.60 11.77
N LEU A 280 -3.03 -15.63 12.52
CA LEU A 280 -2.18 -14.56 11.99
C LEU A 280 -1.01 -15.09 11.16
N LYS A 281 -0.40 -16.21 11.59
CA LYS A 281 0.67 -16.88 10.84
C LYS A 281 0.26 -17.26 9.42
N ARG A 282 -0.98 -17.72 9.22
CA ARG A 282 -1.48 -18.12 7.89
C ARG A 282 -1.74 -16.89 7.01
N ALA A 283 -2.32 -15.83 7.58
CA ALA A 283 -2.54 -14.57 6.89
C ALA A 283 -1.22 -13.96 6.39
N LEU A 284 -0.20 -14.04 7.23
CA LEU A 284 1.15 -13.56 6.94
C LEU A 284 1.90 -14.37 5.91
N MET A 285 1.77 -15.69 5.98
CA MET A 285 2.33 -16.55 4.95
C MET A 285 1.67 -16.28 3.60
N ALA A 286 0.34 -16.06 3.58
CA ALA A 286 -0.38 -15.67 2.37
C ALA A 286 0.16 -14.36 1.79
N ASP A 287 0.36 -13.36 2.64
CA ASP A 287 0.94 -12.07 2.28
C ASP A 287 2.38 -12.20 1.72
N SER A 288 3.25 -12.93 2.43
CA SER A 288 4.64 -13.16 1.99
C SER A 288 4.73 -13.85 0.62
N ILE A 289 3.86 -14.83 0.38
CA ILE A 289 3.77 -15.55 -0.90
C ILE A 289 3.27 -14.59 -1.97
N ALA A 290 2.28 -13.74 -1.66
CA ALA A 290 1.76 -12.75 -2.59
C ALA A 290 2.84 -11.74 -3.00
N ILE A 291 3.67 -11.27 -2.07
CA ILE A 291 4.79 -10.35 -2.35
C ILE A 291 5.77 -11.01 -3.32
N THR A 292 6.20 -12.23 -2.98
CA THR A 292 7.18 -12.98 -3.79
C THR A 292 6.63 -13.27 -5.19
N ALA A 293 5.39 -13.73 -5.29
CA ALA A 293 4.75 -14.03 -6.55
C ALA A 293 4.47 -12.74 -7.37
N GLY A 294 4.12 -11.64 -6.72
CA GLY A 294 3.95 -10.32 -7.33
C GLY A 294 5.24 -9.84 -7.99
N ALA A 295 6.37 -9.97 -7.30
CA ALA A 295 7.68 -9.64 -7.86
C ALA A 295 8.03 -10.51 -9.07
N VAL A 296 7.73 -11.82 -9.02
CA VAL A 296 7.89 -12.73 -10.17
C VAL A 296 7.01 -12.34 -11.36
N MET A 297 5.77 -11.92 -11.11
CA MET A 297 4.86 -11.43 -12.13
C MET A 297 5.26 -10.06 -12.70
N GLY A 298 6.15 -9.34 -12.01
CA GLY A 298 6.65 -8.04 -12.43
C GLY A 298 5.80 -6.87 -11.93
N THR A 299 5.29 -6.96 -10.70
CA THR A 299 4.68 -5.84 -9.97
C THR A 299 5.38 -5.60 -8.64
N SER A 300 5.18 -4.41 -8.07
CA SER A 300 5.65 -4.06 -6.73
C SER A 300 4.98 -4.91 -5.64
N SER A 301 5.53 -4.82 -4.42
CA SER A 301 5.08 -5.57 -3.24
C SER A 301 3.57 -5.49 -3.03
N THR A 302 2.94 -6.64 -2.78
CA THR A 302 1.52 -6.73 -2.40
C THR A 302 1.36 -6.67 -0.90
N THR A 303 0.28 -6.07 -0.42
CA THR A 303 -0.04 -6.04 1.01
C THR A 303 -1.54 -6.20 1.23
N ALA A 304 -1.95 -6.36 2.49
CA ALA A 304 -3.35 -6.33 2.90
C ALA A 304 -3.97 -4.93 2.69
N TYR A 305 -5.21 -4.89 2.18
CA TYR A 305 -5.89 -3.63 1.84
C TYR A 305 -6.89 -3.20 2.91
N VAL A 306 -6.78 -1.94 3.35
CA VAL A 306 -7.66 -1.35 4.38
C VAL A 306 -9.10 -1.18 3.89
N GLU A 307 -9.29 -1.10 2.58
CA GLU A 307 -10.55 -1.09 1.84
C GLU A 307 -11.40 -2.33 2.12
N SER A 308 -10.78 -3.43 2.54
CA SER A 308 -11.48 -4.63 3.04
C SER A 308 -12.39 -4.31 4.25
N ALA A 309 -12.16 -3.19 4.94
CA ALA A 309 -13.07 -2.69 5.96
C ALA A 309 -14.48 -2.40 5.42
N ALA A 310 -14.64 -2.02 4.15
CA ALA A 310 -15.94 -1.76 3.53
C ALA A 310 -16.75 -3.06 3.33
N GLY A 311 -16.11 -4.11 2.82
CA GLY A 311 -16.75 -5.43 2.70
C GLY A 311 -17.07 -6.06 4.05
N THR A 312 -16.19 -5.90 5.04
CA THR A 312 -16.49 -6.39 6.39
C THR A 312 -17.57 -5.56 7.09
N ALA A 313 -17.72 -4.27 6.79
CA ALA A 313 -18.81 -3.44 7.31
C ALA A 313 -20.21 -3.91 6.84
N VAL A 314 -20.31 -4.48 5.63
CA VAL A 314 -21.57 -5.06 5.11
C VAL A 314 -21.78 -6.54 5.46
N GLY A 315 -20.93 -7.10 6.32
CA GLY A 315 -21.10 -8.42 6.91
C GLY A 315 -20.16 -9.51 6.40
N GLY A 316 -19.15 -9.18 5.57
CA GLY A 316 -18.11 -10.15 5.20
C GLY A 316 -17.29 -10.59 6.41
N ARG A 317 -17.16 -11.90 6.62
CA ARG A 317 -16.48 -12.49 7.80
C ARG A 317 -15.48 -13.58 7.44
N THR A 318 -15.54 -14.15 6.24
CA THR A 318 -14.74 -15.32 5.87
C THR A 318 -13.92 -15.10 4.62
N GLY A 319 -13.04 -16.05 4.33
CA GLY A 319 -12.25 -16.10 3.11
C GLY A 319 -13.05 -16.17 1.82
N LEU A 320 -14.36 -16.50 1.87
CA LEU A 320 -15.22 -16.47 0.69
C LEU A 320 -15.31 -15.05 0.11
N THR A 321 -15.40 -14.02 0.96
CA THR A 321 -15.29 -12.61 0.55
C THR A 321 -14.03 -12.37 -0.27
N ALA A 322 -12.87 -12.84 0.19
CA ALA A 322 -11.60 -12.68 -0.52
C ALA A 322 -11.61 -13.46 -1.85
N VAL A 323 -12.09 -14.71 -1.88
CA VAL A 323 -12.20 -15.49 -3.13
C VAL A 323 -13.03 -14.76 -4.20
N VAL A 324 -14.13 -14.12 -3.80
CA VAL A 324 -14.95 -13.30 -4.73
C VAL A 324 -14.13 -12.13 -5.28
N VAL A 325 -13.38 -11.42 -4.44
CA VAL A 325 -12.48 -10.33 -4.87
C VAL A 325 -11.42 -10.85 -5.85
N ALA A 326 -10.82 -12.01 -5.58
CA ALA A 326 -9.84 -12.63 -6.47
C ALA A 326 -10.41 -12.94 -7.87
N LEU A 327 -11.64 -13.48 -7.93
CA LEU A 327 -12.34 -13.71 -9.19
C LEU A 327 -12.63 -12.41 -9.94
N LEU A 328 -12.96 -11.32 -9.22
CA LEU A 328 -13.18 -10.01 -9.83
C LEU A 328 -11.90 -9.38 -10.37
N PHE A 329 -10.74 -9.59 -9.73
CA PHE A 329 -9.44 -9.20 -10.29
C PHE A 329 -9.09 -9.99 -11.55
N LEU A 330 -9.41 -11.29 -11.61
CA LEU A 330 -9.28 -12.06 -12.86
C LEU A 330 -10.22 -11.51 -13.94
N ALA A 331 -11.46 -11.17 -13.58
CA ALA A 331 -12.42 -10.50 -14.49
C ALA A 331 -11.95 -9.12 -14.96
N ALA A 332 -11.11 -8.43 -14.18
CA ALA A 332 -10.55 -7.15 -14.57
C ALA A 332 -9.50 -7.25 -15.68
N LEU A 333 -8.92 -8.44 -15.96
CA LEU A 333 -7.88 -8.61 -16.99
C LEU A 333 -8.32 -8.19 -18.40
N TRP A 334 -9.61 -8.29 -18.68
CA TRP A 334 -10.20 -7.87 -19.96
C TRP A 334 -10.35 -6.34 -20.09
N LEU A 335 -10.15 -5.58 -19.00
CA LEU A 335 -10.29 -4.12 -18.96
C LEU A 335 -8.99 -3.35 -19.23
N SER A 336 -7.98 -3.99 -19.82
CA SER A 336 -6.67 -3.37 -20.07
C SER A 336 -6.73 -2.05 -20.87
N PRO A 337 -7.59 -1.85 -21.89
CA PRO A 337 -7.64 -0.58 -22.61
C PRO A 337 -8.23 0.56 -21.78
N LEU A 338 -9.08 0.22 -20.79
CA LEU A 338 -9.60 1.20 -19.84
C LEU A 338 -8.47 1.77 -18.99
N ALA A 339 -7.54 0.93 -18.51
CA ALA A 339 -6.36 1.40 -17.79
C ALA A 339 -5.48 2.32 -18.63
N ALA A 340 -5.28 2.00 -19.91
CA ALA A 340 -4.49 2.83 -20.82
C ALA A 340 -5.14 4.19 -21.18
N THR A 341 -6.45 4.32 -20.95
CA THR A 341 -7.24 5.54 -21.19
C THR A 341 -7.13 6.54 -20.04
N VAL A 342 -6.88 6.08 -18.81
CA VAL A 342 -6.89 6.92 -17.61
C VAL A 342 -5.61 7.77 -17.56
N PRO A 343 -5.70 9.11 -17.61
CA PRO A 343 -4.53 9.97 -17.50
C PRO A 343 -4.05 10.08 -16.05
N ALA A 344 -2.75 10.38 -15.85
CA ALA A 344 -2.14 10.41 -14.52
C ALA A 344 -2.79 11.43 -13.55
N TYR A 345 -3.29 12.57 -14.04
CA TYR A 345 -3.98 13.53 -13.19
C TYR A 345 -5.39 13.05 -12.76
N ALA A 346 -5.98 12.07 -13.43
CA ALA A 346 -7.26 11.47 -13.02
C ALA A 346 -7.10 10.50 -11.83
N THR A 347 -5.89 9.99 -11.58
CA THR A 347 -5.60 9.12 -10.42
C THR A 347 -5.09 9.88 -9.22
N ALA A 348 -4.55 11.10 -9.38
CA ALA A 348 -4.14 11.96 -8.28
C ALA A 348 -5.21 12.16 -7.18
N PRO A 349 -6.51 12.36 -7.51
CA PRO A 349 -7.58 12.45 -6.51
C PRO A 349 -7.65 11.25 -5.56
N ALA A 350 -7.47 10.04 -6.12
CA ALA A 350 -7.51 8.81 -5.36
C ALA A 350 -6.35 8.74 -4.36
N LEU A 351 -5.15 9.10 -4.81
CA LEU A 351 -3.96 9.16 -3.96
C LEU A 351 -4.12 10.18 -2.83
N CYS A 352 -4.68 11.36 -3.11
CA CYS A 352 -5.00 12.35 -2.09
C CYS A 352 -6.01 11.80 -1.07
N TYR A 353 -7.04 11.08 -1.51
CA TYR A 353 -8.02 10.50 -0.59
C TYR A 353 -7.41 9.37 0.26
N VAL A 354 -6.61 8.49 -0.33
CA VAL A 354 -5.86 7.47 0.42
C VAL A 354 -4.95 8.11 1.47
N ALA A 355 -4.29 9.22 1.15
CA ALA A 355 -3.51 9.98 2.11
C ALA A 355 -4.34 10.48 3.30
N VAL A 356 -5.58 10.93 3.07
CA VAL A 356 -6.51 11.32 4.16
C VAL A 356 -6.81 10.13 5.07
N LEU A 357 -7.04 8.94 4.51
CA LEU A 357 -7.31 7.73 5.29
C LEU A 357 -6.10 7.33 6.16
N MET A 358 -4.89 7.43 5.62
CA MET A 358 -3.65 7.09 6.33
C MET A 358 -3.26 8.14 7.37
N ALA A 359 -3.51 9.42 7.11
CA ALA A 359 -3.23 10.52 8.04
C ALA A 359 -4.00 10.39 9.37
N ARG A 360 -5.11 9.64 9.39
CA ARG A 360 -5.84 9.30 10.63
C ARG A 360 -4.95 8.64 11.68
N GLY A 361 -3.89 7.93 11.30
CA GLY A 361 -2.92 7.37 12.24
C GLY A 361 -2.36 8.41 13.21
N LEU A 362 -2.23 9.67 12.79
CA LEU A 362 -1.78 10.74 13.69
C LEU A 362 -2.70 10.98 14.89
N ALA A 363 -4.00 10.70 14.75
CA ALA A 363 -4.95 10.85 15.85
C ALA A 363 -4.76 9.81 16.95
N GLU A 364 -4.09 8.68 16.66
CA GLU A 364 -3.85 7.58 17.59
C GLU A 364 -2.50 7.73 18.34
N ILE A 365 -1.75 8.80 18.08
CA ILE A 365 -0.51 9.14 18.79
C ILE A 365 -0.85 9.71 20.17
N GLU A 366 -0.09 9.35 21.21
CA GLU A 366 -0.19 9.97 22.52
C GLU A 366 0.41 11.39 22.50
N TRP A 367 -0.42 12.39 22.23
CA TRP A 367 0.02 13.78 22.05
C TRP A 367 0.49 14.45 23.33
N ASN A 368 0.02 14.01 24.50
CA ASN A 368 0.42 14.59 25.79
C ASN A 368 1.86 14.22 26.18
N ASP A 369 2.40 13.16 25.59
CA ASP A 369 3.78 12.74 25.80
C ASP A 369 4.65 13.21 24.63
N LEU A 370 5.42 14.29 24.87
CA LEU A 370 6.36 14.83 23.88
C LEU A 370 7.42 13.80 23.43
N THR A 371 7.72 12.80 24.26
CA THR A 371 8.68 11.75 23.91
C THR A 371 8.11 10.72 22.94
N GLU A 372 6.80 10.77 22.67
CA GLU A 372 6.10 9.96 21.66
C GLU A 372 5.71 10.81 20.45
N SER A 373 5.15 12.00 20.67
CA SER A 373 4.63 12.85 19.59
C SER A 373 5.71 13.50 18.74
N ALA A 374 6.83 13.95 19.33
CA ALA A 374 7.90 14.57 18.55
C ALA A 374 8.56 13.58 17.55
N PRO A 375 8.96 12.35 17.94
CA PRO A 375 9.45 11.37 16.98
C PRO A 375 8.44 11.02 15.90
N ALA A 376 7.16 10.92 16.27
CA ALA A 376 6.10 10.60 15.33
C ALA A 376 5.90 11.70 14.27
N VAL A 377 5.88 12.98 14.68
CA VAL A 377 5.80 14.10 13.75
C VAL A 377 7.02 14.14 12.83
N MET A 378 8.23 13.95 13.36
CA MET A 378 9.45 13.90 12.55
C MET A 378 9.43 12.78 11.53
N THR A 379 8.96 11.59 11.93
CA THR A 379 8.77 10.44 11.02
C THR A 379 7.83 10.80 9.87
N ALA A 380 6.67 11.39 10.19
CA ALA A 380 5.63 11.67 9.21
C ALA A 380 6.02 12.78 8.22
N LEU A 381 6.65 13.86 8.71
CA LEU A 381 7.05 15.00 7.88
C LEU A 381 8.29 14.73 7.03
N ALA A 382 9.24 13.94 7.55
CA ALA A 382 10.46 13.65 6.80
C ALA A 382 10.17 12.92 5.48
N MET A 383 9.22 11.96 5.45
CA MET A 383 8.92 11.19 4.24
C MET A 383 8.57 12.04 3.00
N PRO A 384 7.56 12.94 3.04
CA PRO A 384 7.26 13.81 1.89
C PRO A 384 8.36 14.81 1.58
N PHE A 385 9.02 15.37 2.60
CA PHE A 385 9.99 16.46 2.40
C PHE A 385 11.38 15.99 1.95
N THR A 386 11.80 14.78 2.32
CA THR A 386 13.00 14.15 1.77
C THR A 386 12.69 13.29 0.55
N PHE A 387 11.40 13.17 0.19
CA PHE A 387 10.90 12.30 -0.88
C PHE A 387 11.36 10.82 -0.70
N SER A 388 11.54 10.39 0.56
CA SER A 388 12.12 9.11 0.94
C SER A 388 11.46 8.55 2.19
N ILE A 389 10.71 7.45 2.01
CA ILE A 389 10.10 6.71 3.13
C ILE A 389 11.19 6.15 4.07
N ALA A 390 12.30 5.69 3.50
CA ALA A 390 13.44 5.16 4.25
C ALA A 390 14.00 6.19 5.24
N ASP A 391 14.23 7.42 4.78
CA ASP A 391 14.81 8.46 5.63
C ASP A 391 13.79 8.94 6.68
N GLY A 392 12.49 8.96 6.35
CA GLY A 392 11.46 9.23 7.36
C GLY A 392 11.42 8.19 8.47
N ILE A 393 11.52 6.89 8.14
CA ILE A 393 11.66 5.82 9.14
C ILE A 393 12.95 6.03 9.96
N ALA A 394 14.07 6.33 9.31
CA ALA A 394 15.35 6.58 9.96
C ALA A 394 15.24 7.70 11.00
N PHE A 395 14.74 8.88 10.60
CA PHE A 395 14.54 10.01 11.50
C PHE A 395 13.60 9.67 12.66
N GLY A 396 12.56 8.88 12.42
CA GLY A 396 11.65 8.40 13.45
C GLY A 396 12.33 7.57 14.54
N PHE A 397 13.05 6.52 14.14
CA PHE A 397 13.75 5.66 15.10
C PHE A 397 14.88 6.39 15.83
N ILE A 398 15.65 7.22 15.12
CA ILE A 398 16.73 8.01 15.72
C ILE A 398 16.17 9.01 16.73
N SER A 399 15.19 9.80 16.33
CA SER A 399 14.58 10.80 17.22
C SER A 399 13.92 10.15 18.43
N TYR A 400 13.22 9.03 18.26
CA TYR A 400 12.62 8.29 19.36
C TYR A 400 13.68 7.82 20.37
N ALA A 401 14.75 7.19 19.89
CA ALA A 401 15.83 6.70 20.75
C ALA A 401 16.51 7.85 21.50
N VAL A 402 16.94 8.89 20.78
CA VAL A 402 17.66 10.03 21.35
C VAL A 402 16.80 10.80 22.34
N ILE A 403 15.54 11.10 22.01
CA ILE A 403 14.65 11.87 22.88
C ILE A 403 14.36 11.09 24.16
N LYS A 404 14.05 9.79 24.09
CA LYS A 404 13.79 8.97 25.28
C LYS A 404 15.03 8.85 26.18
N ILE A 405 16.23 8.72 25.60
CA ILE A 405 17.50 8.73 26.35
C ILE A 405 17.67 10.07 27.09
N LEU A 406 17.54 11.19 26.38
CA LEU A 406 17.74 12.53 26.96
C LEU A 406 16.66 12.88 27.98
N ALA A 407 15.44 12.37 27.82
CA ALA A 407 14.34 12.54 28.77
C ALA A 407 14.42 11.59 29.98
N GLY A 408 15.44 10.72 30.06
CA GLY A 408 15.61 9.76 31.17
C GLY A 408 14.64 8.57 31.13
N ARG A 409 13.90 8.36 30.04
CA ARG A 409 12.89 7.29 29.88
C ARG A 409 13.47 6.00 29.30
N PHE A 410 14.55 5.51 29.91
CA PHE A 410 15.26 4.31 29.44
C PHE A 410 14.40 3.04 29.46
N ALA A 411 13.43 2.96 30.38
CA ALA A 411 12.55 1.79 30.51
C ALA A 411 11.65 1.57 29.28
N ASP A 412 11.37 2.63 28.51
CA ASP A 412 10.53 2.53 27.31
C ASP A 412 11.32 2.04 26.08
N LEU A 413 12.66 2.00 26.17
CA LEU A 413 13.53 1.67 25.06
C LEU A 413 13.81 0.17 25.00
N LYS A 414 13.11 -0.49 24.09
CA LYS A 414 13.39 -1.89 23.76
C LYS A 414 14.73 -1.98 22.99
N PRO A 415 15.57 -3.00 23.25
CA PRO A 415 16.89 -3.13 22.61
C PRO A 415 16.85 -3.06 21.08
N ALA A 416 15.81 -3.62 20.45
CA ALA A 416 15.64 -3.58 19.01
C ALA A 416 15.47 -2.15 18.45
N VAL A 417 14.84 -1.23 19.18
CA VAL A 417 14.71 0.18 18.77
C VAL A 417 16.08 0.85 18.74
N LEU A 418 16.92 0.58 19.74
CA LEU A 418 18.29 1.10 19.81
C LEU A 418 19.17 0.56 18.70
N VAL A 419 19.08 -0.75 18.41
CA VAL A 419 19.82 -1.37 17.31
C VAL A 419 19.40 -0.76 15.97
N ILE A 420 18.10 -0.63 15.71
CA ILE A 420 17.59 -0.03 14.47
C ILE A 420 18.03 1.43 14.35
N ALA A 421 17.92 2.22 15.42
CA ALA A 421 18.38 3.61 15.43
C ALA A 421 19.89 3.71 15.15
N ALA A 422 20.71 2.88 15.79
CA ALA A 422 22.16 2.87 15.58
C ALA A 422 22.54 2.49 14.13
N LEU A 423 21.86 1.50 13.55
CA LEU A 423 22.05 1.12 12.14
C LEU A 423 21.71 2.27 11.19
N TRP A 424 20.63 3.01 11.46
CA TRP A 424 20.26 4.18 10.67
C TRP A 424 21.26 5.33 10.81
N VAL A 425 21.74 5.60 12.02
CA VAL A 425 22.81 6.60 12.24
C VAL A 425 24.05 6.21 11.44
N PHE A 426 24.46 4.95 11.50
CA PHE A 426 25.61 4.46 10.75
C PHE A 426 25.41 4.61 9.23
N LYS A 427 24.24 4.20 8.70
CA LYS A 427 23.92 4.40 7.29
C LYS A 427 24.00 5.88 6.89
N LEU A 428 23.37 6.77 7.65
CA LEU A 428 23.34 8.20 7.35
C LEU A 428 24.72 8.87 7.47
N ALA A 429 25.58 8.39 8.37
CA ALA A 429 26.91 8.94 8.56
C ALA A 429 27.92 8.50 7.49
N PHE A 430 27.78 7.28 6.95
CA PHE A 430 28.81 6.67 6.09
C PHE A 430 28.37 6.40 4.64
N PHE A 431 27.07 6.36 4.35
CA PHE A 431 26.54 5.91 3.05
C PHE A 431 25.50 6.86 2.44
N HIS A 432 25.34 8.09 2.98
CA HIS A 432 24.33 9.02 2.48
C HIS A 432 24.80 9.85 1.29
#